data_AF-A0A967WCF1-F1
#
_entry.id   AF-A0A967WCF1-F1
#
_cell.length_a   1.000
_cell.length_b   1.000
_cell.length_c   1.000
_cell.angle_alpha   90.00
_cell.angle_beta   90.00
_cell.angle_gamma   90.00
#
_symmetry.space_group_name_H-M   'P 1'
#
loop_
_entity.id
_entity.type
_entity.pdbx_description
1 polymer ?
#
loop_
_entity_poly.entity_id
_entity_poly.type
_entity_poly.pdbx_seq_one_letter_code
_entity_poly.pdbx_strand_id
1 'polypeptide(L)'
;MVRPLGEAHVRTVVPSTQDYYVELVSDVGAVNYRMSVLIPVRIRFAPGATSAEVAGSLAAGDVRHYVLRALAGQRMLVIPRTTRGKIDLVISGADGQVLLSGRVAGSDFDGVLPTTQDYLVSVRAEGVSRAEYTLEITIPPL
;
A
#
# COMPACT_ATOMS: atom_id res chain seq x y z
N MET A 1 17.62 3.96 -14.31
CA MET A 1 17.62 2.58 -14.86
C MET A 1 17.53 1.64 -13.68
N VAL A 2 16.46 0.84 -13.53
CA VAL A 2 16.43 -0.19 -12.49
C VAL A 2 16.56 -1.54 -13.17
N ARG A 3 17.65 -2.26 -12.89
CA ARG A 3 17.90 -3.62 -13.37
C ARG A 3 17.60 -4.60 -12.24
N PRO A 4 16.59 -5.48 -12.34
CA PRO A 4 16.52 -6.61 -11.45
C PRO A 4 17.37 -7.76 -12.02
N LEU A 5 18.48 -8.06 -11.35
CA LEU A 5 19.19 -9.34 -11.41
C LEU A 5 18.76 -10.10 -10.13
N GLY A 6 17.75 -10.96 -10.25
CA GLY A 6 17.15 -11.63 -9.08
C GLY A 6 16.18 -10.74 -8.29
N GLU A 7 15.15 -11.39 -7.73
CA GLU A 7 13.87 -10.83 -7.23
C GLU A 7 13.08 -10.00 -8.26
N ALA A 8 11.95 -10.57 -8.70
CA ALA A 8 11.09 -10.07 -9.78
C ALA A 8 10.30 -8.77 -9.44
N HIS A 9 10.76 -7.98 -8.47
CA HIS A 9 10.07 -6.77 -8.02
C HIS A 9 11.06 -5.64 -7.79
N VAL A 10 10.81 -4.52 -8.45
CA VAL A 10 11.50 -3.26 -8.20
C VAL A 10 10.56 -2.36 -7.40
N ARG A 11 11.06 -1.82 -6.28
CA ARG A 11 10.39 -0.74 -5.54
C ARG A 11 11.35 0.44 -5.44
N THR A 12 10.90 1.61 -5.90
CA THR A 12 11.69 2.85 -5.81
C THR A 12 10.78 4.05 -5.63
N VAL A 13 11.28 5.08 -4.95
CA VAL A 13 10.71 6.42 -5.03
C VAL A 13 11.26 7.04 -6.31
N VAL A 14 10.37 7.54 -7.15
CA VAL A 14 10.77 8.28 -8.34
C VAL A 14 11.08 9.75 -7.98
N PRO A 15 12.08 10.38 -8.60
CA PRO A 15 12.60 11.68 -8.17
C PRO A 15 11.63 12.86 -8.36
N SER A 16 10.74 12.79 -9.34
CA SER A 16 9.81 13.85 -9.71
C SER A 16 8.51 13.30 -10.31
N THR A 17 7.47 14.13 -10.41
CA THR A 17 6.27 13.80 -11.19
C THR A 17 6.55 14.10 -12.66
N GLN A 18 6.71 13.05 -13.46
CA GLN A 18 6.96 13.11 -14.89
C GLN A 18 6.66 11.75 -15.52
N ASP A 19 6.84 11.65 -16.82
CA ASP A 19 6.76 10.37 -17.52
C ASP A 19 8.00 9.51 -17.23
N TYR A 20 7.76 8.24 -16.92
CA TYR A 20 8.80 7.25 -16.68
C TYR A 20 8.67 6.11 -17.66
N TYR A 21 9.80 5.73 -18.25
CA TYR A 21 9.91 4.53 -19.07
C TYR A 21 10.47 3.38 -18.22
N VAL A 22 9.84 2.22 -18.34
CA VAL A 22 10.38 0.97 -17.80
C VAL A 22 10.77 0.12 -19.00
N GLU A 23 12.06 -0.19 -19.10
CA GLU A 23 12.61 -1.00 -20.17
C GLU A 23 12.89 -2.40 -19.65
N LEU A 24 12.38 -3.41 -20.36
CA LEU A 24 12.65 -4.82 -20.10
C LEU A 24 13.62 -5.32 -21.15
N VAL A 25 14.81 -5.71 -20.71
CA VAL A 25 15.89 -6.17 -21.60
C VAL A 25 16.20 -7.64 -21.27
N SER A 26 16.25 -8.47 -22.29
CA SER A 26 16.73 -9.86 -22.22
C SER A 26 18.04 -10.00 -22.99
N ASP A 27 19.07 -10.51 -22.35
CA ASP A 27 20.38 -10.83 -22.95
C ASP A 27 20.49 -12.30 -23.39
N VAL A 28 19.46 -13.11 -23.12
CA VAL A 28 19.40 -14.55 -23.39
C VAL A 28 18.42 -14.94 -24.50
N GLY A 29 17.90 -13.96 -25.24
CA GLY A 29 16.95 -14.16 -26.34
C GLY A 29 15.50 -13.90 -25.95
N ALA A 30 14.54 -14.41 -26.73
CA ALA A 30 13.11 -14.15 -26.53
C ALA A 30 12.59 -14.81 -25.24
N VAL A 31 11.96 -14.03 -24.37
CA VAL A 31 11.40 -14.48 -23.08
C VAL A 31 9.98 -13.93 -22.92
N ASN A 32 9.06 -14.78 -22.45
CA ASN A 32 7.72 -14.35 -22.06
C ASN A 32 7.79 -13.68 -20.67
N TYR A 33 7.19 -12.49 -20.54
CA TYR A 33 7.16 -11.76 -19.28
C TYR A 33 5.75 -11.27 -18.97
N ARG A 34 5.50 -11.01 -17.68
CA ARG A 34 4.35 -10.23 -17.21
C ARG A 34 4.89 -9.11 -16.32
N MET A 35 4.58 -7.88 -16.70
CA MET A 35 4.94 -6.70 -15.92
C MET A 35 3.71 -6.15 -15.22
N SER A 36 3.88 -5.73 -13.97
CA SER A 36 2.85 -5.03 -13.22
C SER A 36 3.50 -3.85 -12.51
N VAL A 37 2.93 -2.66 -12.70
CA VAL A 37 3.39 -1.42 -12.06
C VAL A 37 2.38 -1.03 -11.02
N LEU A 38 2.86 -0.73 -9.82
CA LEU A 38 2.06 -0.18 -8.75
C LEU A 38 2.60 1.19 -8.36
N ILE A 39 1.75 2.21 -8.43
CA ILE A 39 2.04 3.55 -7.91
C ILE A 39 1.05 3.83 -6.78
N PRO A 40 1.42 3.57 -5.52
CA PRO A 40 0.54 3.81 -4.38
C PRO A 40 0.45 5.30 -4.04
N VAL A 41 -0.69 5.71 -3.48
CA VAL A 41 -0.88 7.07 -2.96
C VAL A 41 -0.07 7.22 -1.66
N ARG A 42 0.86 8.19 -1.63
CA ARG A 42 1.65 8.47 -0.42
C ARG A 42 0.78 9.21 0.60
N ILE A 43 0.61 8.62 1.77
CA ILE A 43 0.03 9.30 2.94
C ILE A 43 1.16 10.03 3.67
N ARG A 44 0.89 11.29 4.04
CA ARG A 44 1.77 12.12 4.87
C ARG A 44 0.92 12.76 5.96
N PHE A 45 1.43 12.77 7.18
CA PHE A 45 0.79 13.52 8.26
C PHE A 45 1.10 15.01 8.12
N ALA A 46 0.16 15.84 8.55
CA ALA A 46 0.41 17.26 8.68
C ALA A 46 1.57 17.52 9.66
N PRO A 47 2.28 18.65 9.56
CA PRO A 47 3.34 18.98 10.52
C PRO A 47 2.83 18.89 11.98
N GLY A 48 3.51 18.09 12.80
CA GLY A 48 3.14 17.85 14.20
C GLY A 48 1.99 16.86 14.43
N ALA A 49 1.33 16.38 13.37
CA ALA A 49 0.28 15.37 13.48
C ALA A 49 0.85 13.95 13.51
N THR A 50 0.16 13.06 14.22
CA THR A 50 0.46 11.62 14.32
C THR A 50 -0.60 10.78 13.66
N SER A 51 -1.56 11.41 12.98
CA SER A 51 -2.62 10.73 12.26
C SER A 51 -2.98 11.47 10.96
N ALA A 52 -3.63 10.75 10.06
CA ALA A 52 -4.29 11.30 8.88
C ALA A 52 -5.53 10.49 8.54
N GLU A 53 -6.51 11.18 7.95
CA GLU A 53 -7.68 10.55 7.34
C GLU A 53 -7.58 10.62 5.82
N VAL A 54 -7.88 9.51 5.15
CA VAL A 54 -7.98 9.45 3.69
C VAL A 54 -9.30 8.84 3.26
N ALA A 55 -10.08 9.61 2.50
CA ALA A 55 -11.33 9.14 1.90
C ALA A 55 -11.08 8.52 0.53
N GLY A 56 -11.88 7.50 0.20
CA GLY A 56 -11.78 6.80 -1.07
C GLY A 56 -13.11 6.22 -1.53
N SER A 57 -13.20 6.01 -2.85
CA SER A 57 -14.27 5.26 -3.47
C SER A 57 -13.70 4.28 -4.49
N LEU A 58 -14.23 3.06 -4.49
CA LEU A 58 -13.78 1.96 -5.32
C LEU A 58 -14.98 1.36 -6.05
N ALA A 59 -14.84 1.08 -7.35
CA ALA A 59 -15.80 0.24 -8.04
C ALA A 59 -15.70 -1.21 -7.51
N ALA A 60 -16.67 -2.04 -7.89
CA ALA A 60 -16.66 -3.44 -7.49
C ALA A 60 -15.38 -4.16 -7.96
N GLY A 61 -14.70 -4.86 -7.05
CA GLY A 61 -13.45 -5.58 -7.32
C GLY A 61 -12.20 -4.70 -7.43
N ASP A 62 -12.32 -3.37 -7.45
CA ASP A 62 -11.18 -2.47 -7.50
C ASP A 62 -10.36 -2.50 -6.21
N VAL A 63 -9.08 -2.14 -6.35
CA VAL A 63 -8.13 -1.99 -5.26
C VAL A 63 -7.50 -0.61 -5.31
N ARG A 64 -7.35 0.01 -4.14
CA ARG A 64 -6.52 1.20 -3.96
C ARG A 64 -5.37 0.89 -3.02
N HIS A 65 -4.20 1.38 -3.38
CA HIS A 65 -2.98 1.17 -2.62
C HIS A 65 -2.48 2.50 -2.07
N TYR A 66 -2.17 2.50 -0.79
CA TYR A 66 -1.55 3.61 -0.08
C TYR A 66 -0.21 3.19 0.48
N VAL A 67 0.70 4.15 0.62
CA VAL A 67 2.01 3.91 1.24
C VAL A 67 2.31 4.98 2.26
N LEU A 68 2.86 4.57 3.40
CA LEU A 68 3.37 5.48 4.43
C LEU A 68 4.68 4.98 5.01
N ARG A 69 5.56 5.91 5.38
CA ARG A 69 6.83 5.63 6.05
C ARG A 69 6.60 5.58 7.55
N ALA A 70 7.16 4.57 8.22
CA ALA A 70 7.13 4.48 9.67
C ALA A 70 8.40 3.83 10.23
N LEU A 71 8.66 4.01 11.52
CA LEU A 71 9.85 3.52 12.21
C LEU A 71 9.57 2.19 12.92
N ALA A 72 10.61 1.36 13.05
CA ALA A 72 10.59 0.18 13.89
C ALA A 72 10.22 0.56 15.34
N GLY A 73 9.40 -0.27 15.98
CA GLY A 73 8.92 -0.08 17.35
C GLY A 73 7.71 0.84 17.47
N GLN A 74 7.35 1.62 16.44
CA GLN A 74 6.13 2.43 16.48
C GLN A 74 4.90 1.53 16.44
N ARG A 75 3.85 1.90 17.17
CA ARG A 75 2.52 1.31 17.02
C ARG A 75 1.81 1.98 15.85
N MET A 76 1.17 1.20 14.98
CA MET A 76 0.34 1.71 13.90
C MET A 76 -1.08 1.18 14.07
N LEU A 77 -2.04 2.11 14.01
CA LEU A 77 -3.47 1.85 14.02
C LEU A 77 -4.04 2.24 12.65
N VAL A 78 -4.81 1.36 12.03
CA VAL A 78 -5.54 1.63 10.78
C VAL A 78 -6.99 1.23 10.97
N ILE A 79 -7.88 2.22 10.98
CA ILE A 79 -9.31 2.02 11.21
C ILE A 79 -10.07 2.37 9.91
N PRO A 80 -10.53 1.37 9.15
CA PRO A 80 -11.47 1.59 8.06
C PRO A 80 -12.88 1.92 8.55
N ARG A 81 -13.50 2.95 7.97
CA ARG A 81 -14.93 3.26 8.13
C ARG A 81 -15.59 3.24 6.76
N THR A 82 -16.63 2.43 6.58
CA THR A 82 -17.37 2.35 5.32
C THR A 82 -18.73 3.00 5.44
N THR A 83 -19.07 3.92 4.53
CA THR A 83 -20.42 4.49 4.40
C THR A 83 -21.27 3.72 3.40
N ARG A 84 -20.63 2.99 2.48
CA ARG A 84 -21.29 2.13 1.50
C ARG A 84 -20.41 0.93 1.15
N GLY A 85 -21.03 -0.23 0.97
CA GLY A 85 -20.33 -1.46 0.61
C GLY A 85 -19.44 -1.95 1.75
N LYS A 86 -18.54 -2.88 1.42
CA LYS A 86 -17.54 -3.42 2.35
C LYS A 86 -16.16 -3.36 1.71
N ILE A 87 -15.14 -3.34 2.54
CA ILE A 87 -13.76 -3.37 2.09
C ILE A 87 -12.94 -4.41 2.85
N ASP A 88 -11.94 -4.96 2.17
CA ASP A 88 -10.88 -5.74 2.77
C ASP A 88 -9.60 -4.92 2.86
N LEU A 89 -8.89 -5.09 3.98
CA LEU A 89 -7.63 -4.40 4.26
C LEU A 89 -6.47 -5.40 4.27
N VAL A 90 -5.44 -5.14 3.47
CA VAL A 90 -4.17 -5.88 3.50
C VAL A 90 -3.05 -4.90 3.83
N ILE A 91 -2.24 -5.24 4.83
CA ILE A 91 -1.09 -4.43 5.23
C ILE A 91 0.18 -5.27 5.14
N SER A 92 1.18 -4.72 4.46
CA SER A 92 2.48 -5.38 4.30
C SER A 92 3.64 -4.38 4.37
N GLY A 93 4.79 -4.85 4.83
CA GLY A 93 6.05 -4.12 4.71
C GLY A 93 6.58 -4.10 3.28
N ALA A 94 7.49 -3.17 2.99
CA ALA A 94 8.27 -3.15 1.76
C ALA A 94 9.17 -4.39 1.61
N ASP A 95 9.55 -5.02 2.72
CA ASP A 95 10.22 -6.32 2.84
C ASP A 95 9.32 -7.53 2.51
N GLY A 96 8.03 -7.30 2.23
CA GLY A 96 7.07 -8.36 1.92
C GLY A 96 6.43 -9.03 3.14
N GLN A 97 6.81 -8.64 4.36
CA GLN A 97 6.17 -9.16 5.56
C GLN A 97 4.70 -8.72 5.61
N VAL A 98 3.77 -9.67 5.66
CA VAL A 98 2.34 -9.40 5.80
C VAL A 98 2.01 -9.19 7.27
N LEU A 99 1.47 -8.01 7.61
CA LEU A 99 1.01 -7.66 8.95
C LEU A 99 -0.50 -7.89 9.12
N LEU A 100 -1.28 -7.71 8.05
CA LEU A 100 -2.70 -8.03 8.00
C LEU A 100 -3.03 -8.67 6.65
N SER A 101 -3.62 -9.86 6.66
CA SER A 101 -3.82 -10.67 5.45
C SER A 101 -5.20 -10.54 4.78
N GLY A 102 -6.02 -9.53 5.12
CA GLY A 102 -7.33 -9.29 4.51
C GLY A 102 -8.34 -10.42 4.61
N ARG A 103 -8.18 -11.35 5.57
CA ARG A 103 -9.06 -12.52 5.74
C ARG A 103 -10.40 -12.19 6.39
N VAL A 104 -10.52 -11.01 6.98
CA VAL A 104 -11.72 -10.55 7.69
C VAL A 104 -12.04 -9.15 7.20
N ALA A 105 -13.17 -9.01 6.51
CA ALA A 105 -13.63 -7.74 5.94
C ALA A 105 -13.81 -6.68 7.03
N GLY A 106 -13.42 -5.44 6.73
CA GLY A 106 -13.52 -4.30 7.65
C GLY A 106 -12.65 -4.42 8.90
N SER A 107 -11.63 -5.29 8.92
CA SER A 107 -10.76 -5.40 10.09
C SER A 107 -9.90 -4.16 10.27
N ASP A 108 -9.96 -3.61 11.48
CA ASP A 108 -8.95 -2.68 11.98
C ASP A 108 -7.59 -3.39 12.08
N PHE A 109 -6.53 -2.64 11.92
CA PHE A 109 -5.18 -3.07 12.26
C PHE A 109 -4.70 -2.31 13.47
N ASP A 110 -4.15 -3.03 14.44
CA ASP A 110 -3.46 -2.47 15.59
C ASP A 110 -2.22 -3.31 15.88
N GLY A 111 -1.03 -2.77 15.64
CA GLY A 111 0.20 -3.53 15.82
C GLY A 111 1.48 -2.70 15.91
N VAL A 112 2.52 -3.29 16.49
CA VAL A 112 3.87 -2.72 16.54
C VAL A 112 4.61 -3.06 15.25
N LEU A 113 5.22 -2.04 14.65
CA LEU A 113 5.93 -2.14 13.40
C LEU A 113 7.33 -2.73 13.62
N PRO A 114 7.68 -3.83 12.93
CA PRO A 114 8.93 -4.55 13.21
C PRO A 114 10.17 -3.86 12.63
N THR A 115 10.02 -3.03 11.60
CA THR A 115 11.16 -2.51 10.82
C THR A 115 10.92 -1.08 10.34
N THR A 116 11.99 -0.31 10.21
CA THR A 116 11.93 1.07 9.72
C THR A 116 11.84 1.05 8.20
N GLN A 117 10.62 0.97 7.66
CA GLN A 117 10.36 0.90 6.21
C GLN A 117 9.13 1.69 5.74
N ASP A 118 8.85 1.62 4.44
CA ASP A 118 7.54 1.98 3.88
C ASP A 118 6.58 0.78 4.07
N TYR A 119 5.35 1.08 4.50
CA TYR A 119 4.28 0.11 4.66
C TYR A 119 3.20 0.34 3.60
N LEU A 120 2.79 -0.73 2.94
CA LEU A 120 1.76 -0.74 1.91
C LEU A 120 0.42 -1.13 2.52
N VAL A 121 -0.56 -0.23 2.43
CA VAL A 121 -1.94 -0.44 2.87
C VAL A 121 -2.81 -0.57 1.63
N SER A 122 -3.36 -1.75 1.40
CA SER A 122 -4.20 -2.06 0.24
C SER A 122 -5.65 -2.20 0.67
N VAL A 123 -6.52 -1.39 0.09
CA VAL A 123 -7.97 -1.42 0.30
C VAL A 123 -8.63 -1.99 -0.94
N ARG A 124 -9.40 -3.06 -0.78
CA ARG A 124 -10.15 -3.70 -1.87
C ARG A 124 -11.64 -3.57 -1.60
N ALA A 125 -12.44 -3.25 -2.62
CA ALA A 125 -13.89 -3.38 -2.52
C ALA A 125 -14.29 -4.85 -2.50
N GLU A 126 -15.06 -5.27 -1.50
CA GLU A 126 -15.53 -6.65 -1.37
C GLU A 126 -16.75 -6.90 -2.29
N GLY A 127 -16.76 -8.07 -2.93
CA GLY A 127 -17.89 -8.53 -3.72
C GLY A 127 -18.13 -7.73 -5.00
N VAL A 128 -19.41 -7.54 -5.34
CA VAL A 128 -19.86 -6.96 -6.62
C VAL A 128 -20.39 -5.52 -6.49
N SER A 129 -20.24 -4.90 -5.32
CA SER A 129 -20.74 -3.56 -5.05
C SER A 129 -19.63 -2.53 -4.94
N ARG A 130 -19.91 -1.28 -5.36
CA ARG A 130 -19.07 -0.11 -5.08
C ARG A 130 -18.89 0.05 -3.56
N ALA A 131 -17.67 0.40 -3.15
CA ALA A 131 -17.36 0.76 -1.78
C ALA A 131 -17.01 2.25 -1.65
N GLU A 132 -17.44 2.86 -0.55
CA GLU A 132 -17.06 4.21 -0.12
C GLU A 132 -16.56 4.12 1.33
N TYR A 133 -15.35 4.64 1.56
CA TYR A 133 -14.67 4.49 2.83
C TYR A 133 -13.83 5.71 3.20
N THR A 134 -13.53 5.80 4.49
CA THR A 134 -12.46 6.63 5.07
C THR A 134 -11.52 5.71 5.84
N LEU A 135 -10.22 5.87 5.66
CA LEU A 135 -9.21 5.25 6.53
C LEU A 135 -8.69 6.31 7.49
N GLU A 136 -8.75 6.01 8.77
CA GLU A 136 -8.02 6.75 9.80
C GLU A 136 -6.73 5.98 10.09
N ILE A 137 -5.58 6.61 9.85
CA ILE A 137 -4.26 6.01 10.13
C ILE A 137 -3.60 6.83 11.23
N THR A 138 -3.17 6.16 12.29
CA THR A 138 -2.48 6.78 13.43
C THR A 138 -1.18 6.05 13.72
N ILE A 139 -0.08 6.80 13.85
CA ILE A 139 1.22 6.33 14.31
C ILE A 139 1.73 7.30 15.37
N PRO A 140 1.58 6.97 16.66
CA PRO A 140 2.15 7.76 17.74
C PRO A 140 3.69 7.81 17.64
N PRO A 141 4.32 8.85 18.21
CA PRO A 141 5.77 8.86 18.40
C PRO A 141 6.22 7.69 19.29
N LEU A 142 7.50 7.33 19.19
CA LEU A 142 8.14 6.40 20.12
C LEU A 142 8.26 7.00 21.52
#